data_AF-A0A524FLQ8-F1
#
_entry.id   AF-A0A524FLQ8-F1
#
_cell.length_a   1.000
_cell.length_b   1.000
_cell.length_c   1.000
_cell.angle_alpha   90.00
_cell.angle_beta   90.00
_cell.angle_gamma   90.00
#
_symmetry.space_group_name_H-M   'P 1'
#
loop_
_entity.id
_entity.type
_entity.pdbx_description
1 polymer ?
#
loop_
_entity_poly.entity_id
_entity_poly.type
_entity_poly.pdbx_seq_one_letter_code
_entity_poly.pdbx_strand_id
1 'polypeptide(L)'
;MQLFQTFLEAMSLIEQVMILTVIGAAIVSFVYAWWLRKGVLEKDKGTEQMQKVWNGIREGALSYLDRQLKTIIPILIVLSILLFFTVYITTPERGTEVLFGDSEYGRIIVGIGRSVAFALGASFSLIVGQLGMRIAVESNIRVAQATREGT
;
A
#
# COMPACT_ATOMS: atom_id res chain seq x y z
N MET A 1 -25.37 -9.42 -6.33
CA MET A 1 -25.96 -8.47 -7.30
C MET A 1 -26.54 -7.19 -6.66
N GLN A 2 -26.53 -7.02 -5.33
CA GLN A 2 -27.01 -5.78 -4.70
C GLN A 2 -26.12 -4.55 -4.96
N LEU A 3 -24.79 -4.71 -5.06
CA LEU A 3 -23.85 -3.59 -5.23
C LEU A 3 -24.14 -2.74 -6.49
N PHE A 4 -24.40 -3.39 -7.63
CA PHE A 4 -24.68 -2.70 -8.88
C PHE A 4 -26.05 -2.04 -8.88
N GLN A 5 -27.04 -2.63 -8.19
CA GLN A 5 -28.36 -2.00 -8.01
C GLN A 5 -28.28 -0.79 -7.09
N THR A 6 -27.54 -0.87 -5.98
CA THR A 6 -27.30 0.30 -5.11
C THR A 6 -26.62 1.42 -5.89
N PHE A 7 -25.61 1.10 -6.69
CA PHE A 7 -24.91 2.09 -7.50
C PHE A 7 -25.84 2.73 -8.55
N LEU A 8 -26.63 1.94 -9.29
CA LEU A 8 -27.44 2.43 -10.40
C LEU A 8 -28.78 3.06 -9.98
N GLU A 9 -29.40 2.56 -8.91
CA GLU A 9 -30.79 2.89 -8.55
C GLU A 9 -30.91 3.68 -7.23
N ALA A 10 -29.93 3.59 -6.33
CA ALA A 10 -30.02 4.21 -4.99
C ALA A 10 -29.10 5.43 -4.79
N MET A 11 -28.02 5.56 -5.57
CA MET A 11 -27.06 6.68 -5.44
C MET A 11 -27.43 7.85 -6.35
N SER A 12 -27.21 9.07 -5.85
CA SER A 12 -27.32 10.28 -6.65
C SER A 12 -26.22 10.34 -7.72
N LEU A 13 -26.49 11.06 -8.82
CA LEU A 13 -25.53 11.24 -9.91
C LEU A 13 -24.19 11.81 -9.42
N ILE A 14 -24.22 12.70 -8.43
CA ILE A 14 -23.01 13.30 -7.84
C ILE A 14 -22.17 12.23 -7.12
N GLU A 15 -22.78 11.37 -6.32
CA GLU A 15 -22.05 10.33 -5.58
C GLU A 15 -21.45 9.27 -6.50
N GLN A 16 -22.19 8.88 -7.55
CA GLN A 16 -21.67 8.00 -8.60
C GLN A 16 -20.42 8.59 -9.26
N VAL A 17 -20.48 9.88 -9.64
CA VAL A 17 -19.37 10.59 -10.26
C VAL A 17 -18.17 10.68 -9.32
N MET A 18 -18.38 10.94 -8.03
CA MET A 18 -17.28 11.00 -7.04
C MET A 18 -16.54 9.66 -6.94
N ILE A 19 -17.27 8.55 -6.80
CA ILE A 19 -16.65 7.21 -6.72
C ILE A 19 -15.89 6.88 -8.00
N LEU A 20 -16.50 7.11 -9.16
CA LEU A 20 -15.85 6.87 -10.45
C LEU A 20 -14.59 7.72 -10.62
N THR A 21 -14.60 8.96 -10.15
CA THR A 21 -13.44 9.86 -10.21
C THR A 21 -12.30 9.36 -9.33
N VAL A 22 -12.58 8.86 -8.12
CA VAL A 22 -11.55 8.28 -7.24
C VAL A 22 -10.90 7.06 -7.89
N ILE A 23 -11.71 6.16 -8.48
CA ILE A 23 -11.20 4.99 -9.20
C ILE A 23 -10.36 5.42 -10.41
N GLY A 24 -10.84 6.41 -11.18
CA GLY A 24 -10.13 6.98 -12.32
C GLY A 24 -8.78 7.59 -11.91
N ALA A 25 -8.76 8.38 -10.84
CA ALA A 25 -7.54 9.00 -10.31
C ALA A 25 -6.51 7.96 -9.85
N ALA A 26 -6.96 6.87 -9.22
CA ALA A 26 -6.08 5.77 -8.82
C ALA A 26 -5.43 5.10 -10.05
N ILE A 27 -6.19 4.83 -11.11
CA ILE A 27 -5.67 4.25 -12.35
C ILE A 27 -4.65 5.19 -13.01
N VAL A 28 -4.99 6.48 -13.16
CA VAL A 28 -4.08 7.48 -13.74
C VAL A 28 -2.79 7.57 -12.95
N SER A 29 -2.87 7.53 -11.61
CA SER A 29 -1.70 7.56 -10.73
C SER A 29 -0.79 6.36 -10.95
N PHE A 30 -1.33 5.14 -11.07
CA PHE A 30 -0.54 3.95 -11.37
C PHE A 30 0.11 4.00 -12.76
N VAL A 31 -0.61 4.48 -13.78
CA VAL A 31 -0.07 4.65 -15.14
C VAL A 31 1.08 5.66 -15.13
N TYR A 32 0.91 6.79 -14.45
CA TYR A 32 1.93 7.83 -14.36
C TYR A 32 3.16 7.34 -13.59
N ALA A 33 2.98 6.67 -12.44
CA ALA A 33 4.08 6.07 -11.69
C ALA A 33 4.84 5.03 -12.50
N TRP A 34 4.14 4.20 -13.28
CA TRP A 34 4.76 3.24 -14.19
C TRP A 34 5.57 3.93 -15.29
N TRP A 35 5.02 4.98 -15.89
CA TRP A 35 5.70 5.76 -16.93
C TRP A 35 6.99 6.41 -16.40
N LEU A 36 6.94 7.05 -15.23
CA LEU A 36 8.13 7.62 -14.59
C LEU A 36 9.17 6.54 -14.27
N ARG A 37 8.75 5.43 -13.67
CA ARG A 37 9.64 4.30 -13.38
C ARG A 37 10.35 3.82 -14.63
N LYS A 38 9.63 3.64 -15.73
CA LYS A 38 10.19 3.19 -17.01
C LYS A 38 11.22 4.21 -17.52
N GLY A 39 10.86 5.49 -17.58
CA GLY A 39 11.76 6.54 -18.06
C GLY A 39 13.04 6.68 -17.23
N VAL A 40 12.97 6.48 -15.92
CA VAL A 40 14.16 6.45 -15.06
C VAL A 40 15.00 5.21 -15.32
N LEU A 41 14.41 4.01 -15.35
CA LEU A 41 15.18 2.76 -15.46
C LEU A 41 15.87 2.58 -16.83
N GLU A 42 15.37 3.24 -17.87
CA GLU A 42 15.98 3.28 -19.21
C GLU A 42 17.30 4.08 -19.27
N LYS A 43 17.59 4.92 -18.26
CA LYS A 43 18.85 5.69 -18.22
C LYS A 43 20.05 4.80 -17.87
N ASP A 44 21.22 5.20 -18.38
CA ASP A 44 22.48 4.50 -18.19
C ASP A 44 22.94 4.51 -16.72
N LYS A 45 23.59 3.42 -16.30
CA LYS A 45 24.09 3.21 -14.93
C LYS A 45 25.48 3.82 -14.69
N GLY A 46 26.06 4.51 -15.66
CA GLY A 46 27.38 5.08 -15.61
C GLY A 46 28.50 4.04 -15.66
N THR A 47 29.69 4.45 -15.23
CA THR A 47 30.92 3.66 -15.37
C THR A 47 30.92 2.42 -14.48
N GLU A 48 31.77 1.45 -14.82
CA GLU A 48 31.98 0.26 -14.00
C GLU A 48 32.33 0.58 -12.54
N GLN A 49 33.10 1.64 -12.31
CA GLN A 49 33.46 2.06 -10.95
C GLN A 49 32.24 2.53 -10.15
N MET A 50 31.32 3.27 -10.78
CA MET A 50 30.06 3.67 -10.15
C MET A 50 29.19 2.45 -9.85
N GLN A 51 29.10 1.51 -10.80
CA GLN A 51 28.34 0.28 -10.64
C GLN A 51 28.88 -0.60 -9.51
N LYS A 52 30.22 -0.67 -9.32
CA LYS A 52 30.83 -1.38 -8.18
C LYS A 52 30.38 -0.82 -6.84
N VAL A 53 30.45 0.49 -6.65
CA VAL A 53 30.01 1.16 -5.40
C VAL A 53 28.50 0.96 -5.19
N TRP A 54 27.71 1.20 -6.24
CA TRP A 54 26.27 1.04 -6.20
C TRP A 54 25.82 -0.38 -5.87
N ASN A 55 26.50 -1.42 -6.38
CA ASN A 55 26.18 -2.80 -6.07
C ASN A 55 26.28 -3.07 -4.56
N GLY A 56 27.31 -2.55 -3.89
CA GLY A 56 27.45 -2.65 -2.43
C GLY A 56 26.32 -1.95 -1.68
N ILE A 57 25.91 -0.75 -2.14
CA ILE A 57 24.77 -0.03 -1.56
C ILE A 57 23.47 -0.82 -1.76
N ARG A 58 23.25 -1.35 -2.97
CA ARG A 58 22.06 -2.12 -3.32
C ARG A 58 21.94 -3.38 -2.48
N GLU A 59 23.03 -4.13 -2.33
CA GLU A 59 23.05 -5.34 -1.52
C GLU A 59 22.76 -5.03 -0.04
N GLY A 60 23.36 -3.96 0.51
CA GLY A 60 23.08 -3.50 1.86
C GLY A 60 21.62 -3.08 2.06
N ALA A 61 21.06 -2.32 1.13
CA ALA A 61 19.67 -1.88 1.18
C ALA A 61 18.69 -3.06 1.10
N LEU A 62 18.91 -4.02 0.19
CA LEU A 62 18.08 -5.22 0.09
C LEU A 62 18.17 -6.08 1.35
N SER A 63 19.37 -6.26 1.90
CA SER A 63 19.58 -6.98 3.15
C SER A 63 18.88 -6.30 4.35
N TYR A 64 18.87 -4.97 4.38
CA TYR A 64 18.12 -4.20 5.37
C TYR A 64 16.61 -4.43 5.24
N LEU A 65 16.06 -4.35 4.02
CA LEU A 65 14.64 -4.61 3.77
C LEU A 65 14.21 -6.00 4.23
N ASP A 66 15.01 -7.03 3.94
CA ASP A 66 14.71 -8.40 4.35
C ASP A 66 14.71 -8.54 5.87
N ARG A 67 15.65 -7.89 6.56
CA ARG A 67 15.65 -7.85 8.03
C ARG A 67 14.45 -7.09 8.58
N GLN A 68 14.12 -5.94 7.99
CA GLN A 68 12.98 -5.12 8.39
C GLN A 68 11.67 -5.90 8.27
N LEU A 69 11.45 -6.61 7.16
CA LEU A 69 10.25 -7.45 6.99
C LEU A 69 10.17 -8.56 8.03
N LYS A 70 11.29 -9.24 8.30
CA LYS A 70 11.35 -10.29 9.33
C LYS A 70 10.99 -9.76 10.72
N THR A 71 11.32 -8.50 11.02
CA THR A 71 10.98 -7.87 12.30
C THR A 71 9.55 -7.32 12.33
N ILE A 72 9.06 -6.71 11.25
CA ILE A 72 7.76 -6.04 11.21
C ILE A 72 6.60 -7.04 11.08
N ILE A 73 6.74 -8.12 10.30
CA ILE A 73 5.65 -9.09 10.06
C ILE A 73 5.09 -9.66 11.38
N PRO A 74 5.91 -10.14 12.33
CA PRO A 74 5.40 -10.61 13.63
C PRO A 74 4.62 -9.54 14.38
N ILE A 75 5.08 -8.28 14.36
CA ILE A 75 4.39 -7.16 15.01
C ILE A 75 3.02 -6.92 14.37
N LEU A 76 2.93 -6.94 13.04
CA LEU A 76 1.66 -6.80 12.32
C LEU A 76 0.68 -7.93 12.64
N ILE A 77 1.18 -9.16 12.78
CA ILE A 77 0.34 -10.30 13.18
C ILE A 77 -0.22 -10.08 14.58
N VAL A 78 0.63 -9.71 15.54
CA VAL A 78 0.19 -9.43 16.92
C VAL A 78 -0.81 -8.28 16.95
N LEU A 79 -0.56 -7.20 16.22
CA LEU A 79 -1.50 -6.06 16.12
C LEU A 79 -2.83 -6.47 15.49
N SER A 80 -2.82 -7.29 14.44
CA SER A 80 -4.05 -7.79 13.80
C SER A 80 -4.90 -8.62 14.77
N ILE A 81 -4.25 -9.46 15.59
CA ILE A 81 -4.91 -10.24 16.64
C ILE A 81 -5.46 -9.30 17.73
N LEU A 82 -4.66 -8.34 18.20
CA LEU A 82 -5.12 -7.37 19.19
C LEU A 82 -6.32 -6.57 18.68
N LEU A 83 -6.30 -6.14 17.41
CA LEU A 83 -7.40 -5.44 16.76
C LEU A 83 -8.69 -6.26 16.73
N PHE A 84 -8.59 -7.58 16.52
CA PHE A 84 -9.74 -8.47 16.59
C PHE A 84 -10.40 -8.41 17.98
N PHE A 85 -9.57 -8.52 19.04
CA PHE A 85 -10.05 -8.51 20.41
C PHE A 85 -10.54 -7.13 20.90
N THR A 86 -10.24 -6.03 20.19
CA THR A 86 -10.76 -4.70 20.57
C THR A 86 -12.28 -4.63 20.63
N VAL A 87 -12.98 -5.52 19.93
CA VAL A 87 -14.45 -5.58 19.96
C VAL A 87 -14.99 -5.93 21.35
N TYR A 88 -14.23 -6.63 22.19
CA TYR A 88 -14.66 -6.95 23.56
C TYR A 88 -14.50 -5.78 24.53
N ILE A 89 -13.72 -4.76 24.15
CA ILE A 89 -13.40 -3.60 24.99
C ILE A 89 -14.17 -2.35 24.54
N THR A 90 -14.50 -2.26 23.24
CA THR A 90 -15.14 -1.08 22.65
C THR A 90 -16.64 -1.28 22.49
N THR A 91 -17.43 -0.26 22.84
CA THR A 91 -18.87 -0.26 22.54
C THR A 91 -19.09 -0.10 21.04
N PRO A 92 -20.00 -0.88 20.42
CA PRO A 92 -20.33 -0.72 19.01
C PRO A 92 -20.79 0.71 18.72
N GLU A 93 -20.36 1.27 17.59
CA GLU A 93 -20.85 2.57 17.14
C GLU A 93 -22.32 2.45 16.74
N ARG A 94 -23.13 3.51 16.92
CA ARG A 94 -24.59 3.49 16.68
C ARG A 94 -24.96 2.95 15.29
N GLY A 95 -24.14 3.22 14.26
CA GLY A 95 -24.35 2.67 12.91
C GLY A 95 -24.10 1.16 12.80
N THR A 96 -23.24 0.61 13.65
CA THR A 96 -22.96 -0.84 13.74
C THR A 96 -24.07 -1.56 14.48
N GLU A 97 -24.64 -0.95 15.54
CA GLU A 97 -25.80 -1.47 16.26
C GLU A 97 -27.03 -1.60 15.35
N VAL A 98 -27.25 -0.63 14.47
CA VAL A 98 -28.36 -0.64 13.50
C VAL A 98 -28.15 -1.69 12.40
N LEU A 99 -26.92 -1.88 11.91
CA LEU A 99 -26.64 -2.82 10.81
C LEU A 99 -26.55 -4.29 11.25
N PHE A 100 -25.97 -4.56 12.42
CA PHE A 100 -25.63 -5.92 12.85
C PHE A 100 -26.33 -6.36 14.14
N GLY A 101 -27.11 -5.46 14.76
CA GLY A 101 -27.76 -5.68 16.06
C GLY A 101 -26.74 -5.79 17.20
N ASP A 102 -27.20 -5.67 18.45
CA ASP A 102 -26.37 -5.94 19.64
C ASP A 102 -26.24 -7.46 19.89
N SER A 103 -26.01 -8.21 18.81
CA SER A 103 -25.89 -9.67 18.80
C SER A 103 -24.42 -10.09 18.91
N GLU A 104 -24.17 -11.23 19.55
CA GLU A 104 -22.84 -11.84 19.66
C GLU A 104 -22.20 -12.05 18.27
N TYR A 105 -23.02 -12.40 17.28
CA TYR A 105 -22.61 -12.55 15.88
C TYR A 105 -22.14 -11.24 15.24
N GLY A 106 -22.81 -10.11 15.52
CA GLY A 106 -22.43 -8.79 14.98
C GLY A 106 -21.04 -8.34 15.45
N ARG A 107 -20.71 -8.61 16.71
CA ARG A 107 -19.40 -8.31 17.30
C ARG A 107 -18.28 -9.07 16.58
N ILE A 108 -18.47 -10.38 16.35
CA ILE A 108 -17.47 -11.20 15.66
C ILE A 108 -17.24 -10.69 14.23
N ILE A 109 -18.29 -10.35 13.49
CA ILE A 109 -18.18 -9.83 12.12
C ILE A 109 -17.36 -8.53 12.08
N VAL A 110 -17.60 -7.61 13.01
CA VAL A 110 -16.85 -6.35 13.10
C VAL A 110 -15.38 -6.61 13.45
N GLY A 111 -15.10 -7.55 14.35
CA GLY A 111 -13.73 -7.92 14.73
C GLY A 111 -12.96 -8.47 13.56
N ILE A 112 -13.57 -9.40 12.81
CA ILE A 112 -13.00 -9.94 11.57
C ILE A 112 -12.79 -8.80 10.56
N GLY A 113 -13.79 -7.95 10.36
CA GLY A 113 -13.73 -6.83 9.42
C GLY A 113 -12.57 -5.88 9.72
N ARG A 114 -12.37 -5.49 10.99
CA ARG A 114 -11.26 -4.62 11.43
C ARG A 114 -9.90 -5.28 11.17
N SER A 115 -9.72 -6.54 11.57
CA SER A 115 -8.45 -7.26 11.38
C SER A 115 -8.12 -7.50 9.90
N VAL A 116 -9.12 -7.83 9.08
CA VAL A 116 -8.93 -8.00 7.64
C VAL A 116 -8.61 -6.67 6.96
N ALA A 117 -9.32 -5.59 7.30
CA ALA A 117 -9.03 -4.26 6.77
C ALA A 117 -7.61 -3.79 7.15
N PHE A 118 -7.18 -4.04 8.39
CA PHE A 118 -5.82 -3.78 8.84
C PHE A 118 -4.79 -4.61 8.07
N ALA A 119 -5.01 -5.92 7.92
CA ALA A 119 -4.08 -6.80 7.21
C ALA A 119 -3.94 -6.40 5.73
N LEU A 120 -5.04 -6.05 5.07
CA LEU A 120 -5.04 -5.54 3.70
C LEU A 120 -4.24 -4.23 3.61
N GLY A 121 -4.55 -3.24 4.46
CA GLY A 121 -3.82 -1.97 4.48
C GLY A 121 -2.32 -2.13 4.76
N ALA A 122 -1.97 -2.98 5.74
CA ALA A 122 -0.58 -3.29 6.07
C ALA A 122 0.15 -3.96 4.89
N SER A 123 -0.51 -4.88 4.18
CA SER A 123 0.09 -5.53 3.00
C SER A 123 0.40 -4.53 1.89
N PHE A 124 -0.52 -3.62 1.57
CA PHE A 124 -0.29 -2.57 0.58
C PHE A 124 0.84 -1.63 1.01
N SER A 125 0.90 -1.27 2.30
CA SER A 125 1.99 -0.45 2.85
C SER A 125 3.36 -1.12 2.68
N LEU A 126 3.46 -2.42 3.02
CA LEU A 126 4.68 -3.19 2.83
C LEU A 126 5.09 -3.27 1.36
N ILE A 127 4.14 -3.48 0.45
CA ILE A 127 4.39 -3.51 -1.00
C ILE A 127 4.96 -2.16 -1.45
N VAL A 128 4.30 -1.05 -1.12
CA VAL A 128 4.76 0.29 -1.55
C VAL A 128 6.14 0.61 -0.98
N GLY A 129 6.41 0.29 0.30
CA GLY A 129 7.73 0.48 0.91
C GLY A 129 8.85 -0.31 0.22
N GLN A 130 8.58 -1.57 -0.12
CA GLN A 130 9.53 -2.45 -0.82
C GLN A 130 9.83 -1.96 -2.24
N LEU A 131 8.80 -1.61 -3.01
CA LEU A 131 8.98 -1.08 -4.37
C LEU A 131 9.69 0.28 -4.33
N GLY A 132 9.30 1.17 -3.41
CA GLY A 132 9.86 2.51 -3.29
C GLY A 132 11.37 2.48 -3.06
N MET A 133 11.83 1.68 -2.09
CA MET A 133 13.27 1.59 -1.80
C MET A 133 14.05 0.99 -2.99
N ARG A 134 13.53 -0.07 -3.63
CA ARG A 134 14.20 -0.69 -4.79
C ARG A 134 14.36 0.29 -5.95
N ILE A 135 13.34 1.09 -6.23
CA ILE A 135 13.42 2.12 -7.27
C ILE A 135 14.37 3.25 -6.88
N ALA A 136 14.32 3.72 -5.64
CA ALA A 136 15.24 4.76 -5.17
C ALA A 136 16.72 4.34 -5.32
N VAL A 137 17.04 3.11 -4.92
CA VAL A 137 18.40 2.57 -5.06
C VAL A 137 18.80 2.45 -6.53
N GLU A 138 17.92 1.96 -7.40
CA GLU A 138 18.18 1.90 -8.84
C GLU A 138 18.28 3.28 -9.50
N SER A 139 17.57 4.30 -9.01
CA SER A 139 17.60 5.65 -9.58
C SER A 139 18.85 6.43 -9.19
N ASN A 140 19.41 6.21 -7.99
CA ASN A 140 20.53 7.00 -7.47
C ASN A 140 21.76 6.98 -8.38
N ILE A 141 22.12 5.81 -8.90
CA ILE A 141 23.28 5.68 -9.81
C ILE A 141 23.05 6.41 -11.13
N ARG A 142 21.81 6.43 -11.61
CA ARG A 142 21.41 7.07 -12.87
C ARG A 142 21.40 8.59 -12.75
N VAL A 143 20.97 9.12 -11.60
CA VAL A 143 21.08 10.55 -11.29
C VAL A 143 22.55 10.96 -11.19
N ALA A 144 23.39 10.15 -10.52
CA ALA A 144 24.82 10.43 -10.46
C ALA A 144 25.48 10.44 -11.86
N GLN A 145 25.03 9.57 -12.76
CA GLN A 145 25.51 9.55 -14.14
C GLN A 145 25.05 10.78 -14.92
N ALA A 146 23.78 11.17 -14.80
CA ALA A 146 23.23 12.36 -15.44
C ALA A 146 24.02 13.63 -15.04
N THR A 147 24.32 13.78 -13.74
CA THR A 147 25.17 14.87 -13.24
C THR A 147 26.57 14.85 -13.86
N ARG A 148 27.14 13.66 -14.12
CA ARG A 148 28.45 13.54 -14.77
C ARG A 148 28.42 13.92 -16.25
N GLU A 149 27.31 13.64 -16.94
CA GLU A 149 27.09 14.00 -18.34
C GLU A 149 26.69 15.47 -18.52
N GLY A 150 26.32 16.16 -17.44
CA GLY A 150 25.93 17.58 -17.47
C GLY A 150 24.52 17.82 -18.00
N THR A 151 23.65 16.81 -17.93
CA THR A 151 22.23 16.82 -18.36
C THR A 151 21.32 16.49 -17.20
#